data_AF-A0A3M0YKS0-F1
#
_entry.id   AF-A0A3M0YKS0-F1
#
_cell.length_a   1.000
_cell.length_b   1.000
_cell.length_c   1.000
_cell.angle_alpha   90.00
_cell.angle_beta   90.00
_cell.angle_gamma   90.00
#
_symmetry.space_group_name_H-M   'P 1'
#
loop_
_entity.id
_entity.type
_entity.pdbx_description
1 polymer ?
#
loop_
_entity_poly.entity_id
_entity_poly.type
_entity_poly.pdbx_seq_one_letter_code
_entity_poly.pdbx_strand_id
1 'polypeptide(L)'
;MDKEKWIEEVLHSMDDAARAQPPADLFARIEARIESEGKVRSLRIGRWQAIAAAVLILLLNVLALRQAMRSNATATDARLYQAHLVNDLKIYE
;
A
#
# COMPACT_ATOMS: atom_id res chain seq x y z
N MET A 1 -17.71 -19.36 47.05
CA MET A 1 -17.04 -20.56 47.56
C MET A 1 -16.88 -21.65 46.47
N ASP A 2 -17.46 -21.48 45.27
CA ASP A 2 -17.37 -22.50 44.21
C ASP A 2 -16.39 -22.18 43.07
N LYS A 3 -15.87 -20.95 43.00
CA LYS A 3 -15.02 -20.53 41.88
C LYS A 3 -13.62 -21.12 41.97
N GLU A 4 -13.04 -21.14 43.17
CA GLU A 4 -11.69 -21.67 43.39
C GLU A 4 -11.65 -23.19 43.11
N LYS A 5 -12.68 -23.92 43.52
CA LYS A 5 -12.83 -25.36 43.23
C LYS A 5 -12.98 -25.64 41.74
N TRP A 6 -13.79 -24.85 41.04
CA TRP A 6 -13.97 -25.00 39.60
C TRP A 6 -12.68 -24.74 38.82
N ILE A 7 -11.87 -23.76 39.25
CA ILE A 7 -10.57 -23.48 38.64
C ILE A 7 -9.62 -24.67 38.83
N GLU A 8 -9.54 -25.21 40.04
CA GLU A 8 -8.69 -26.36 40.36
C GLU A 8 -9.07 -27.59 39.54
N GLU A 9 -10.38 -27.85 39.43
CA GLU A 9 -10.96 -28.98 38.67
C GLU A 9 -10.70 -28.86 37.17
N VAL A 10 -10.84 -27.66 36.60
CA VAL A 10 -10.52 -27.41 35.19
C VAL A 10 -9.02 -27.56 34.94
N LEU A 11 -8.18 -27.06 35.85
CA LEU A 11 -6.73 -27.13 35.71
C LEU A 11 -6.22 -28.59 35.71
N HIS A 12 -6.80 -29.44 36.56
CA HIS A 12 -6.41 -30.85 36.68
C HIS A 12 -7.19 -31.78 35.74
N SER A 13 -8.18 -31.28 34.99
CA SER A 13 -9.01 -32.08 34.07
C SER A 13 -8.23 -32.76 32.93
N MET A 14 -6.98 -32.34 32.70
CA MET A 14 -6.12 -32.86 31.64
C MET A 14 -4.89 -33.62 32.14
N ASP A 15 -4.70 -33.77 33.45
CA ASP A 15 -3.47 -34.36 34.02
C ASP A 15 -3.30 -35.85 33.65
N ASP A 16 -4.40 -36.58 33.52
CA ASP A 16 -4.41 -37.99 33.08
C ASP A 16 -4.67 -38.16 31.57
N ALA A 17 -4.76 -37.06 30.81
CA ALA A 17 -5.01 -37.15 29.39
C ALA A 17 -3.78 -37.70 28.66
N ALA A 18 -3.95 -38.86 28.02
CA ALA A 18 -2.91 -39.42 27.15
C ALA A 18 -2.54 -38.39 26.07
N ARG A 19 -1.22 -38.23 25.82
CA ARG A 19 -0.76 -37.38 24.73
C ARG A 19 -1.42 -37.84 23.42
N ALA A 20 -2.09 -36.91 22.75
CA ALA A 20 -2.63 -37.16 21.43
C ALA A 20 -1.47 -37.55 20.49
N GLN A 21 -1.54 -38.77 19.96
CA GLN A 21 -0.67 -39.16 18.85
C GLN A 21 -1.30 -38.63 17.56
N PRO A 22 -0.64 -37.68 16.88
CA PRO A 22 -1.14 -37.22 15.61
C PRO A 22 -1.13 -38.38 14.61
N PRO A 23 -2.08 -38.41 13.67
CA PRO A 23 -2.05 -39.33 12.55
C PRO A 23 -0.71 -39.26 11.80
N ALA A 24 -0.19 -40.41 11.35
CA ALA A 24 1.07 -40.47 10.61
C ALA A 24 1.04 -39.64 9.31
N ASP A 25 -0.15 -39.40 8.75
CA ASP A 25 -0.38 -38.61 7.54
C ASP A 25 -0.61 -37.11 7.82
N LEU A 26 -0.64 -36.67 9.09
CA LEU A 26 -0.93 -35.26 9.44
C LEU A 26 0.10 -34.32 8.80
N PHE A 27 1.37 -34.70 8.82
CA PHE A 27 2.43 -33.91 8.21
C PHE A 27 2.25 -33.79 6.68
N ALA A 28 1.99 -34.90 6.00
CA ALA A 28 1.72 -34.92 4.56
C ALA A 28 0.46 -34.11 4.19
N ARG A 29 -0.57 -34.13 5.03
CA ARG A 29 -1.78 -33.31 4.87
C ARG A 29 -1.49 -31.81 5.00
N ILE A 30 -0.66 -31.42 5.95
CA ILE A 30 -0.24 -30.02 6.14
C ILE A 30 0.58 -29.57 4.93
N GLU A 31 1.53 -30.39 4.47
CA GLU A 31 2.36 -30.10 3.30
C GLU A 31 1.51 -29.91 2.04
N ALA A 32 0.59 -30.84 1.75
CA ALA A 32 -0.33 -30.73 0.62
C ALA A 32 -1.26 -29.49 0.72
N ARG A 33 -1.68 -29.13 1.93
CA ARG A 33 -2.49 -27.92 2.19
C ARG A 33 -1.67 -26.66 1.89
N ILE A 34 -0.42 -26.61 2.34
CA ILE A 34 0.48 -25.47 2.09
C ILE A 34 0.80 -25.33 0.61
N GLU A 35 1.02 -26.43 -0.12
CA GLU A 35 1.28 -26.36 -1.56
C GLU A 35 0.04 -25.91 -2.37
N SER A 36 -1.16 -26.31 -1.94
CA SER A 36 -2.41 -25.93 -2.60
C SER A 36 -2.83 -24.48 -2.33
N GLU A 37 -2.67 -24.00 -1.09
CA GLU A 37 -3.02 -22.62 -0.69
C GLU A 37 -1.88 -21.62 -0.93
N GLY A 38 -0.63 -22.09 -0.82
CA GLY A 38 0.60 -21.32 -1.01
C GLY A 38 1.02 -21.14 -2.46
N LYS A 39 0.18 -21.56 -3.42
CA LYS A 39 0.37 -21.24 -4.84
C LYS A 39 0.17 -19.74 -5.01
N VAL A 40 1.23 -18.97 -4.74
CA VAL A 40 1.35 -17.54 -5.03
C VAL A 40 0.90 -17.37 -6.46
N ARG A 41 -0.31 -16.82 -6.63
CA ARG A 41 -0.87 -16.57 -7.95
C ARG A 41 0.01 -15.50 -8.57
N SER A 42 0.99 -15.93 -9.36
CA SER A 42 1.84 -15.03 -10.14
C SER A 42 0.91 -14.03 -10.81
N LEU A 43 0.98 -12.77 -10.38
CA LEU A 43 0.31 -11.66 -11.05
C LEU A 43 0.97 -11.59 -12.41
N ARG A 44 0.42 -12.34 -13.37
CA ARG A 44 0.89 -12.42 -14.73
C ARG A 44 0.43 -11.13 -15.39
N ILE A 45 1.12 -10.04 -15.06
CA ILE A 45 0.89 -8.73 -15.66
C ILE A 45 1.15 -8.93 -17.15
N GLY A 46 0.09 -8.89 -17.93
CA GLY A 46 0.19 -9.06 -19.37
C GLY A 46 1.08 -7.95 -19.93
N ARG A 47 1.91 -8.26 -20.94
CA ARG A 47 2.79 -7.27 -21.60
C ARG A 47 2.03 -5.98 -21.96
N TRP A 48 0.78 -6.11 -22.38
CA TRP A 48 -0.13 -5.00 -22.68
C TRP A 48 -0.50 -4.14 -21.47
N GLN A 49 -0.70 -4.73 -20.28
CA GLN A 49 -1.01 -4.00 -19.06
C GLN A 49 0.19 -3.17 -18.58
N ALA A 50 1.40 -3.73 -18.68
CA ALA A 50 2.63 -3.01 -18.37
C ALA A 50 2.87 -1.83 -19.32
N ILE A 51 2.63 -2.03 -20.63
CA ILE A 51 2.74 -0.96 -21.63
C ILE A 51 1.71 0.14 -21.37
N ALA A 52 0.45 -0.22 -21.09
CA ALA A 52 -0.61 0.75 -20.79
C ALA A 52 -0.27 1.60 -19.57
N ALA A 53 0.25 0.99 -18.50
CA ALA A 53 0.69 1.71 -17.31
C ALA A 53 1.86 2.67 -17.61
N ALA A 54 2.85 2.23 -18.39
CA ALA A 54 3.97 3.08 -18.78
C ALA A 54 3.53 4.28 -19.64
N VAL A 55 2.63 4.08 -20.59
CA VAL A 55 2.06 5.15 -21.43
C VAL A 55 1.28 6.15 -20.57
N LEU A 56 0.45 5.66 -19.64
CA LEU A 56 -0.31 6.52 -18.74
C LEU A 56 0.61 7.40 -17.88
N ILE A 57 1.65 6.81 -17.30
CA ILE A 57 2.66 7.55 -16.51
C ILE A 57 3.31 8.62 -17.37
N LEU A 58 3.69 8.31 -18.61
CA LEU A 58 4.32 9.26 -19.52
C LEU A 58 3.37 10.43 -19.85
N LEU A 59 2.09 10.14 -20.13
CA LEU A 59 1.09 11.16 -20.40
C LEU A 59 0.86 12.09 -19.19
N LEU A 60 0.76 11.54 -17.98
CA LEU A 60 0.60 12.32 -16.76
C LEU A 60 1.79 13.25 -16.53
N ASN A 61 3.01 12.77 -16.75
CA ASN A 61 4.21 13.60 -16.62
C ASN A 61 4.27 14.72 -17.66
N VAL A 62 3.92 14.43 -18.93
CA VAL A 62 3.85 15.46 -19.98
C VAL A 62 2.80 16.52 -19.66
N LEU A 63 1.63 16.11 -19.16
CA LEU A 63 0.56 17.03 -18.77
C LEU A 63 0.98 17.89 -17.57
N ALA A 64 1.59 17.29 -16.55
CA ALA A 64 2.10 18.00 -15.39
C ALA A 64 3.17 19.04 -15.79
N LEU A 65 4.09 18.66 -16.68
CA LEU A 65 5.12 19.58 -17.18
C LEU A 65 4.52 20.75 -17.97
N ARG A 66 3.54 20.49 -18.84
CA ARG A 66 2.83 21.55 -19.57
C ARG A 66 2.09 22.50 -18.63
N GLN A 67 1.47 21.97 -17.57
CA GLN A 67 0.81 22.78 -16.56
C GLN A 67 1.80 23.66 -15.80
N ALA A 68 2.94 23.09 -15.38
CA ALA A 68 4.00 23.82 -14.69
C ALA A 68 4.61 24.93 -15.57
N MET A 69 4.82 24.67 -16.86
CA MET A 69 5.30 25.69 -17.81
C MET A 69 4.27 26.83 -17.96
N ARG A 70 2.99 26.51 -18.07
CA ARG A 70 1.92 27.52 -18.18
C ARG A 70 1.80 28.37 -16.91
N SER A 71 1.83 27.75 -15.73
CA SER A 71 1.77 28.50 -14.46
C SER A 71 2.98 29.42 -14.29
N ASN A 72 4.17 28.99 -14.72
CA ASN A 72 5.38 29.80 -14.65
C ASN A 72 5.34 30.97 -15.65
N ALA A 73 4.79 30.77 -16.86
CA ALA A 73 4.61 31.85 -17.82
C ALA A 73 3.67 32.94 -17.28
N THR A 74 2.49 32.57 -16.77
CA THR A 74 1.54 33.52 -16.18
C THR A 74 2.12 34.26 -14.97
N ALA A 75 2.90 33.58 -14.12
CA ALA A 75 3.56 34.20 -12.97
C ALA A 75 4.70 35.16 -13.36
N THR A 76 5.40 34.88 -14.47
CA THR A 76 6.48 35.74 -14.98
C THR A 76 5.90 37.01 -15.59
N ASP A 77 4.85 36.89 -16.40
CA ASP A 77 4.17 38.04 -17.00
C ASP A 77 3.57 38.95 -15.92
N ALA A 78 2.88 38.39 -14.92
CA ALA A 78 2.32 39.18 -13.81
C ALA A 78 3.39 39.97 -13.03
N ARG A 79 4.58 39.38 -12.83
CA ARG A 79 5.72 40.06 -12.18
C ARG A 79 6.32 41.16 -13.06
N LEU A 80 6.41 40.95 -14.37
CA LEU A 80 6.87 41.99 -15.31
C LEU A 80 5.90 43.18 -15.34
N TYR A 81 4.59 42.92 -15.36
CA TYR A 81 3.59 43.99 -15.26
C TYR A 81 3.68 44.74 -13.92
N GLN A 82 3.83 44.03 -12.79
CA GLN A 82 3.98 44.66 -11.49
C GLN A 82 5.26 45.49 -11.37
N ALA A 83 6.39 44.99 -11.89
CA ALA A 83 7.65 45.73 -11.91
C ALA A 83 7.58 46.99 -12.80
N HIS A 84 6.86 46.91 -13.93
CA HIS A 84 6.60 48.06 -14.80
C HIS A 84 5.74 49.12 -14.11
N LEU A 85 4.63 48.71 -13.47
CA LEU A 85 3.71 49.61 -12.75
C LEU A 85 4.39 50.33 -11.58
N VAL A 86 5.25 49.65 -10.83
CA VAL A 86 5.98 50.25 -9.69
C VAL A 86 7.05 51.24 -10.15
N ASN A 87 7.57 51.10 -11.38
CA ASN A 87 8.58 52.01 -11.93
C ASN A 87 7.94 53.25 -12.59
N ASP A 88 6.78 53.08 -13.24
CA ASP A 88 6.03 54.18 -13.86
C ASP A 88 5.39 55.11 -12.82
N LEU A 89 4.86 54.54 -11.74
CA LEU A 89 4.49 55.32 -10.58
C LEU A 89 5.76 55.58 -9.76
N LYS A 90 6.43 56.70 -9.99
CA LYS A 90 7.43 57.25 -9.06
C LYS A 90 6.75 57.61 -7.72
N ILE A 91 6.44 56.62 -6.87
CA ILE A 91 5.82 56.83 -5.53
C ILE A 91 6.88 57.19 -4.48
N TYR A 92 8.08 57.59 -4.89
CA TYR A 92 9.08 58.19 -4.02
C TYR A 92 9.48 59.55 -4.58
N GLU A 93 8.65 60.55 -4.30
CA GLU A 93 9.07 61.94 -4.00
C GLU A 93 8.45 62.33 -2.66
#